data_AF-Q65FM3-F1
#
_entry.id   AF-Q65FM3-F1
#
_cell.length_a   1.000
_cell.length_b   1.000
_cell.length_c   1.000
_cell.angle_alpha   90.00
_cell.angle_beta   90.00
_cell.angle_gamma   90.00
#
_symmetry.space_group_name_H-M   'P 1'
#
loop_
_entity.id
_entity.type
_entity.pdbx_description
1 polymer ?
#
loop_
_entity_poly.entity_id
_entity_poly.type
_entity_poly.pdbx_seq_one_letter_code
_entity_poly.pdbx_strand_id
1 'polypeptide(L)' 'MSCLMRLFFILIGVQLMAASSIQFIFDLNAVYHSSDEVFWREFFKELFTRPPLYFMISGMVLIFIGVCLPRRNK' A
#
# COMPACT_ATOMS: atom_id res chain seq x y z
N MET A 1 20.83 1.16 12.68
CA MET A 1 19.97 0.10 12.10
C MET A 1 20.89 -0.90 11.41
N SER A 2 20.76 -2.20 11.68
CA SER A 2 21.53 -3.21 10.94
C SER A 2 21.06 -3.28 9.49
N CYS A 3 21.97 -3.65 8.56
CA CYS A 3 21.63 -3.88 7.15
C CYS A 3 20.47 -4.88 7.00
N LEU A 4 20.45 -5.89 7.87
CA LEU A 4 19.44 -6.95 7.89
C LEU A 4 18.05 -6.40 8.28
N MET A 5 17.98 -5.53 9.29
CA MET A 5 16.73 -4.83 9.64
C MET A 5 16.23 -3.98 8.47
N ARG A 6 17.14 -3.26 7.81
CA ARG A 6 16.82 -2.39 6.68
C ARG A 6 16.17 -3.18 5.54
N LEU A 7 16.73 -4.35 5.21
CA LEU A 7 16.13 -5.30 4.27
C LEU A 7 14.75 -5.77 4.71
N PHE A 8 14.56 -6.11 5.99
CA PHE A 8 13.23 -6.49 6.50
C PHE A 8 12.18 -5.40 6.30
N PHE A 9 12.49 -4.14 6.62
CA PHE A 9 11.56 -3.03 6.43
C PHE A 9 11.17 -2.85 4.96
N ILE A 10 12.14 -2.97 4.04
CA ILE A 10 11.89 -2.88 2.61
C ILE A 10 11.01 -4.05 2.15
N LEU A 11 11.35 -5.29 2.52
CA LEU A 11 10.60 -6.48 2.10
C LEU A 11 9.16 -6.46 2.62
N ILE A 12 8.95 -6.13 3.89
CA ILE A 12 7.61 -6.02 4.48
C ILE A 12 6.82 -4.90 3.78
N GLY A 13 7.45 -3.75 3.54
CA GLY A 13 6.81 -2.63 2.86
C GLY A 13 6.38 -2.98 1.44
N VAL A 14 7.25 -3.65 0.66
CA VAL A 14 6.93 -4.11 -0.70
C VAL A 14 5.79 -5.13 -0.69
N GLN A 15 5.80 -6.09 0.23
CA GLN A 15 4.73 -7.09 0.33
C GLN A 15 3.38 -6.45 0.68
N LEU A 16 3.36 -5.48 1.60
CA LEU A 16 2.15 -4.73 1.94
C LEU A 16 1.63 -3.91 0.76
N MET A 17 2.51 -3.29 -0.02
CA MET A 17 2.13 -2.56 -1.24
C MET A 17 1.59 -3.51 -2.32
N ALA A 18 2.21 -4.68 -2.51
CA ALA A 18 1.73 -5.67 -3.45
C ALA A 18 0.34 -6.20 -3.07
N ALA A 19 0.15 -6.58 -1.80
CA ALA A 19 -1.12 -7.09 -1.30
C ALA A 19 -2.25 -6.05 -1.41
N SER A 20 -1.98 -4.79 -1.01
CA SER A 20 -2.96 -3.71 -1.15
C SER A 20 -3.29 -3.39 -2.60
N SER A 21 -2.32 -3.47 -3.52
CA SER A 21 -2.58 -3.31 -4.96
C SER A 21 -3.55 -4.37 -5.50
N ILE A 22 -3.34 -5.63 -5.13
CA ILE A 22 -4.24 -6.73 -5.52
C ILE A 22 -5.64 -6.49 -4.97
N GLN A 23 -5.76 -6.06 -3.71
CA GLN A 23 -7.04 -5.80 -3.09
C GLN A 23 -7.76 -4.60 -3.72
N PHE A 24 -7.01 -3.57 -4.13
CA PHE A 24 -7.57 -2.48 -4.93
C PHE A 24 -8.12 -2.94 -6.27
N ILE A 25 -7.47 -3.89 -6.95
CA ILE A 25 -8.00 -4.45 -8.22
C ILE A 25 -9.33 -5.16 -7.98
N PHE A 26 -9.44 -5.97 -6.92
CA PHE A 26 -10.71 -6.63 -6.58
C PHE A 26 -11.80 -5.65 -6.21
N ASP A 27 -11.47 -4.63 -5.44
CA ASP A 27 -12.36 -3.55 -5.06
C ASP A 27 -12.86 -2.76 -6.29
N LEU A 28 -11.98 -2.47 -7.24
CA LEU A 28 -12.32 -1.81 -8.50
C LEU A 28 -13.25 -2.69 -9.33
N ASN A 29 -12.94 -4.00 -9.41
CA ASN A 29 -13.75 -4.96 -10.14
C ASN A 29 -15.14 -5.14 -9.52
N ALA A 30 -15.25 -5.10 -8.19
CA ALA A 30 -16.52 -5.15 -7.49
C ALA A 30 -17.39 -3.92 -7.81
N VAL A 31 -16.81 -2.72 -7.73
CA VAL A 31 -17.52 -1.47 -8.07
C VAL A 31 -17.94 -1.45 -9.54
N TYR A 32 -17.09 -1.93 -10.44
CA TYR A 32 -17.42 -2.04 -11.86
C TYR A 32 -18.64 -2.92 -12.12
N HIS A 33 -18.81 -4.03 -11.39
CA HIS A 33 -19.97 -4.91 -11.54
C HIS A 33 -21.21 -4.43 -10.80
N SER A 34 -21.08 -3.51 -9.84
CA SER A 34 -22.21 -3.00 -9.04
C SER A 34 -22.73 -1.63 -9.48
N SER A 35 -22.04 -0.95 -10.41
CA SER A 35 -22.34 0.43 -10.83
C SER A 35 -22.67 0.50 -12.31
N ASP A 36 -23.86 1.00 -12.64
CA ASP A 36 -24.25 1.36 -14.02
C ASP A 36 -23.67 2.74 -14.45
N GLU A 37 -23.12 3.52 -13.53
CA GLU A 37 -22.50 4.84 -13.76
C GLU A 37 -20.96 4.78 -13.88
N VAL A 38 -20.29 5.95 -13.96
CA VAL A 38 -18.82 6.09 -14.04
C VAL A 38 -18.15 5.50 -12.79
N PHE A 39 -17.88 4.20 -12.83
CA PHE A 39 -17.42 3.38 -11.71
C PHE A 39 -16.18 3.93 -10.97
N TRP A 40 -15.30 4.65 -11.69
CA TRP A 40 -14.14 5.31 -11.07
C TRP A 40 -14.54 6.33 -10.02
N ARG A 41 -15.63 7.09 -10.23
CA ARG A 41 -16.08 8.12 -9.28
C ARG A 41 -16.54 7.49 -7.97
N GLU A 42 -17.33 6.43 -8.04
CA GLU A 42 -17.84 5.73 -6.86
C GLU A 42 -16.70 5.03 -6.10
N PHE A 43 -15.74 4.45 -6.82
CA PHE A 43 -14.53 3.89 -6.22
C PHE A 43 -13.71 4.96 -5.47
N PHE A 44 -13.46 6.12 -6.08
CA PHE A 44 -12.68 7.19 -5.44
C PHE A 44 -13.39 7.84 -4.24
N LYS A 45 -14.72 7.93 -4.28
CA LYS A 45 -15.53 8.46 -3.18
C LYS A 45 -15.36 7.65 -1.89
N GLU A 46 -15.25 6.33 -2.01
CA GLU A 46 -15.06 5.43 -0.88
C GLU A 46 -13.59 5.08 -0.61
N LEU A 47 -12.65 5.66 -1.36
CA LEU A 47 -11.24 5.28 -1.28
C LEU A 47 -10.64 5.52 0.11
N PHE A 48 -11.03 6.61 0.78
CA PHE A 48 -10.56 6.95 2.12
C PHE A 48 -11.09 6.03 3.21
N THR A 49 -12.19 5.31 2.98
CA THR A 49 -12.74 4.35 3.93
C THR A 49 -12.25 2.93 3.69
N ARG A 50 -11.57 2.68 2.56
CA ARG A 50 -11.11 1.35 2.17
C ARG A 50 -9.81 0.95 2.89
N PRO A 51 -9.79 -0.18 3.62
CA PRO A 51 -8.59 -0.68 4.30
C PRO A 51 -7.32 -0.78 3.44
N PRO A 52 -7.39 -1.19 2.15
CA PRO A 52 -6.21 -1.26 1.28
C PRO A 52 -5.40 0.03 1.18
N LEU A 53 -6.03 1.21 1.30
CA LEU A 53 -5.35 2.50 1.28
C LEU A 53 -4.38 2.63 2.46
N TYR A 54 -4.80 2.26 3.66
CA TYR A 54 -3.95 2.35 4.86
C TYR A 54 -2.80 1.35 4.81
N PHE A 55 -3.03 0.15 4.26
CA PHE A 55 -1.96 -0.83 4.02
C PHE A 55 -0.96 -0.36 2.97
N MET A 56 -1.43 0.31 1.91
CA MET A 56 -0.55 0.92 0.90
C MET A 56 0.33 2.01 1.53
N ILE A 57 -0.26 2.95 2.28
CA ILE A 57 0.47 4.04 2.92
C ILE A 57 1.48 3.51 3.94
N SER A 58 1.09 2.55 4.79
CA SER A 58 2.01 1.93 5.74
C SER A 58 3.16 1.21 5.03
N GLY A 59 2.89 0.50 3.93
CA GLY A 59 3.92 -0.10 3.09
C GLY A 59 4.93 0.93 2.56
N MET A 60 4.45 2.05 2.02
CA MET A 60 5.29 3.17 1.56
C MET A 60 6.16 3.75 2.70
N VAL A 61 5.59 3.93 3.89
CA VAL A 61 6.32 4.43 5.06
C VAL A 61 7.44 3.45 5.47
N LEU A 62 7.17 2.14 5.47
CA LEU A 62 8.20 1.14 5.80
C LEU A 62 9.32 1.10 4.77
N ILE A 63 9.01 1.23 3.47
CA ILE A 63 10.03 1.36 2.42
C ILE A 63 10.83 2.63 2.64
N PHE A 64 10.18 3.76 2.92
CA PHE A 64 10.86 5.03 3.17
C PHE A 64 11.82 4.94 4.37
N ILE A 65 11.38 4.35 5.48
CA ILE A 65 12.22 4.07 6.65
C ILE A 65 13.40 3.19 6.25
N GLY A 66 13.15 2.11 5.49
CA GLY A 66 14.19 1.21 5.00
C GLY A 66 15.19 1.89 4.06
N VAL A 67 14.75 2.76 3.15
CA VAL A 67 15.62 3.37 2.14
C VAL A 67 16.32 4.62 2.66
N CYS A 68 15.62 5.49 3.38
CA CYS A 68 16.11 6.83 3.71
C CYS A 68 16.82 6.93 5.06
N LEU A 69 16.59 6.02 6.02
CA LEU A 69 17.28 6.12 7.31
C LEU A 69 18.75 5.69 7.18
N PRO A 70 19.70 6.58 7.56
CA PRO A 70 21.11 6.26 7.49
C PRO A 70 21.47 5.15 8.48
N ARG A 71 22.42 4.30 8.09
CA ARG A 71 23.05 3.36 9.01
C ARG A 71 23.74 4.21 10.08
N ARG A 72 23.33 4.06 11.36
CA ARG A 72 24.15 4.53 12.49
C ARG A 72 25.53 3.87 12.34
N ASN A 73 26.51 4.63 11.86
CA ASN A 73 27.91 4.28 11.91
C ASN A 73 28.33 4.40 13.37
N LYS A 74 28.45 3.25 14.04
CA LYS A 74 29.38 3.10 15.15
C LYS A 74 30.59 2.38 14.58
#